data_AF-A0A3M4A2C6-F1
#
_entry.id   AF-A0A3M4A2C6-F1
#
_cell.length_a   1.000
_cell.length_b   1.000
_cell.length_c   1.000
_cell.angle_alpha   90.00
_cell.angle_beta   90.00
_cell.angle_gamma   90.00
#
_symmetry.space_group_name_H-M   'P 1'
#
loop_
_entity.id
_entity.type
_entity.pdbx_description
1 polymer ?
#
loop_
_entity_poly.entity_id
_entity_poly.type
_entity_poly.pdbx_seq_one_letter_code
_entity_poly.pdbx_strand_id
1 'polypeptide(L)' 'MPEGKLYAWVATESGLSRKVRRVLLDEFGLEDDFVKAAGYWKLGDTEE' A
#
# COMPACT_ATOMS: atom_id res chain seq x y z
N MET A 1 -7.15 -14.83 -2.19
CA MET A 1 -5.67 -14.72 -2.17
C MET A 1 -5.07 -16.09 -2.41
N PRO A 2 -3.88 -16.20 -3.01
CA PRO A 2 -3.15 -17.48 -3.08
C PRO A 2 -2.88 -18.01 -1.66
N GLU A 3 -2.71 -19.32 -1.54
CA GLU A 3 -2.35 -19.96 -0.27
C GLU A 3 -0.93 -19.54 0.18
N GLY A 4 -0.73 -19.45 1.50
CA GLY A 4 0.55 -19.06 2.11
C GLY A 4 0.62 -17.60 2.54
N LYS A 5 1.85 -17.13 2.84
CA LYS A 5 2.11 -15.75 3.26
C LYS A 5 2.43 -14.86 2.08
N LEU A 6 1.70 -13.75 1.95
CA LEU A 6 1.89 -12.79 0.87
C LEU A 6 2.58 -11.53 1.38
N TYR A 7 3.69 -11.16 0.74
CA TYR A 7 4.35 -9.88 0.93
C TYR A 7 3.92 -8.90 -0.15
N ALA A 8 3.53 -7.68 0.24
CA ALA A 8 3.10 -6.64 -0.67
C ALA A 8 3.93 -5.36 -0.50
N TRP A 9 4.50 -4.86 -1.61
CA TRP A 9 5.15 -3.55 -1.68
C TRP A 9 4.37 -2.65 -2.63
N VAL A 10 3.84 -1.54 -2.11
CA VAL A 10 3.04 -0.57 -2.85
C VAL A 10 3.81 0.73 -2.94
N ALA A 11 4.21 1.12 -4.16
CA ALA A 11 4.90 2.37 -4.44
C ALA A 11 4.12 3.16 -5.49
N THR A 12 3.24 4.04 -5.03
CA THR A 12 2.34 4.82 -5.90
C THR A 12 2.20 6.24 -5.37
N GLU A 13 1.24 7.01 -5.89
CA GLU A 13 0.84 8.29 -5.33
C GLU A 13 0.44 8.13 -3.85
N SER A 14 0.78 9.10 -3.01
CA SER A 14 0.60 9.09 -1.56
C SER A 14 -0.80 8.74 -1.06
N GLY A 15 -1.84 9.30 -1.67
CA GLY A 15 -3.24 8.99 -1.35
C GLY A 15 -3.64 7.59 -1.81
N LEU A 16 -3.23 7.19 -3.02
CA LEU A 16 -3.50 5.86 -3.56
C LEU A 16 -2.80 4.77 -2.74
N SER A 17 -1.54 4.96 -2.37
CA SER A 17 -0.74 4.03 -1.57
C SER A 17 -1.43 3.69 -0.24
N ARG A 18 -1.99 4.70 0.44
CA ARG A 18 -2.79 4.52 1.66
C ARG A 18 -4.08 3.72 1.41
N LYS A 19 -4.79 4.01 0.31
CA LYS A 19 -6.03 3.29 -0.04
C LYS A 19 -5.75 1.82 -0.35
N VAL A 20 -4.70 1.54 -1.12
CA VAL A 20 -4.31 0.16 -1.46
C VAL A 20 -3.90 -0.60 -0.21
N ARG A 21 -3.10 -0.01 0.69
CA ARG A 21 -2.74 -0.64 1.97
C ARG A 21 -3.99 -1.05 2.75
N ARG A 22 -4.99 -0.16 2.83
CA ARG A 22 -6.23 -0.45 3.53
C ARG A 22 -7.00 -1.64 2.95
N VAL A 23 -7.11 -1.72 1.63
CA VAL A 23 -7.76 -2.88 0.98
C VAL A 23 -6.98 -4.17 1.26
N LEU A 24 -5.65 -4.12 1.22
CA LEU A 24 -4.80 -5.29 1.52
C LEU A 24 -4.98 -5.80 2.96
N LEU A 25 -5.11 -4.91 3.94
CA LEU A 25 -5.28 -5.29 5.33
C LEU A 25 -6.73 -5.66 5.66
N ASP A 26 -7.67 -4.78 5.33
CA ASP A 26 -9.05 -4.86 5.82
C ASP A 26 -9.87 -5.87 5.00
N GLU A 27 -9.73 -5.86 3.68
CA GLU A 27 -10.55 -6.70 2.78
C GLU A 27 -9.87 -8.04 2.51
N PHE A 28 -8.54 -8.03 2.36
CA PHE A 28 -7.77 -9.23 2.03
C PHE A 28 -7.07 -9.89 3.23
N GLY A 29 -7.11 -9.26 4.41
CA GLY A 29 -6.64 -9.87 5.65
C GLY A 29 -5.14 -10.13 5.69
N LEU A 30 -4.32 -9.36 4.95
CA LEU A 30 -2.87 -9.52 5.01
C LEU A 30 -2.32 -9.16 6.39
N GLU A 31 -1.26 -9.85 6.78
CA GLU A 31 -0.47 -9.51 7.96
C GLU A 31 0.21 -8.14 7.77
N ASP A 32 0.05 -7.21 8.72
CA ASP A 32 0.58 -5.85 8.60
C ASP A 32 2.10 -5.79 8.40
N ASP A 33 2.83 -6.70 9.08
CA ASP A 33 4.28 -6.81 8.96
C ASP A 33 4.73 -7.14 7.53
N PHE A 34 3.84 -7.73 6.72
CA PHE A 34 4.06 -8.12 5.33
C PHE A 34 3.53 -7.10 4.31
N VAL A 35 3.00 -5.95 4.75
CA VAL A 35 2.53 -4.88 3.86
C VAL A 35 3.36 -3.62 4.03
N LYS A 36 4.06 -3.23 2.98
CA LYS A 36 4.79 -1.96 2.91
C LYS A 36 4.16 -1.07 1.86
N ALA A 37 3.78 0.15 2.26
CA ALA A 37 3.15 1.13 1.39
C ALA A 37 3.87 2.47 1.51
N ALA A 38 4.48 2.88 0.40
CA ALA A 38 5.20 4.14 0.26
C ALA A 38 4.47 5.03 -0.75
N GLY A 39 4.36 6.32 -0.43
CA GLY A 39 3.94 7.35 -1.36
C GLY A 39 5.17 7.95 -2.04
N TYR A 40 5.32 7.76 -3.35
CA TYR A 40 6.50 8.24 -4.10
C TYR A 40 6.35 9.67 -4.58
N TRP A 41 5.11 10.08 -4.81
CA TRP A 41 4.75 11.42 -5.20
C TRP A 41 3.36 11.73 -4.65
N LYS A 42 2.92 12.98 -4.71
CA LYS A 42 1.59 13.38 -4.28
C LYS A 42 1.03 14.42 -5.22
N LEU A 43 -0.21 14.24 -5.65
CA LEU A 43 -0.86 15.19 -6.54
C LEU A 43 -1.02 16.54 -5.83
N GLY A 44 -0.54 17.62 -6.46
CA GLY A 44 -0.55 18.96 -5.88
C GLY A 44 0.63 19.27 -4.95
N ASP A 45 1.53 18.31 -4.74
CA ASP A 45 2.84 18.54 -4.16
C ASP A 45 3.82 18.75 -5.32
N THR A 46 4.11 20.01 -5.63
CA THR A 46 5.32 20.35 -6.40
C THR A 46 6.46 20.30 -5.40
N GLU A 47 7.39 19.35 -5.57
CA GLU A 47 8.67 19.38 -4.86
C GLU A 47 9.32 20.75 -5.10
N GLU A 48 9.42 21.57 -4.05
CA GLU A 48 10.30 22.75 -4.02
C GLU A 48 11.75 22.32 -3.78
#